data_AF-A0A7J6R378-F1
#
_entry.id   AF-A0A7J6R378-F1
#
_cell.length_a   1.000
_cell.length_b   1.000
_cell.length_c   1.000
_cell.angle_alpha   90.00
_cell.angle_beta   90.00
_cell.angle_gamma   90.00
#
_symmetry.space_group_name_H-M   'P 1'
#
loop_
_entity.id
_entity.type
_entity.pdbx_description
1 polymer ?
#
loop_
_entity_poly.entity_id
_entity_poly.type
_entity_poly.pdbx_seq_one_letter_code
_entity_poly.pdbx_strand_id
1 'polypeptide(L)'
;VNLVDENNKERPIRGSPFTATCCETAKPRANEYAGPLMTGFITKSVKELEEFLKSTDAGISAKLNAGDVRALIRVKNYIKTMYEEEANLILKQDEILESLGALQREGLPNEKALKQLKKTWDSLATVKQACKQKEKEIAPMVQKESDIYKAKIAEFENGLKEYQAGLRKEAYYFYKSGLELAMERIAAVTADLDEFDKEMENLGHIAENFEYPEELKNCRKLMAAMREDVALMLSLWEFEDLRIQNTEVFLVLRWGELVPDQMEEEIKLMFKQLKEIKVDKKRDAFLGMQDVMRKWTTFCPLVAELRDPAMRGRHWSALMDLCGKNISVSPNILLRDMWNLELHK
;
A
#
# COMPACT_ATOMS: atom_id res chain seq x y z
N VAL A 1 19.17 -35.66 4.35
CA VAL A 1 19.38 -36.94 5.07
C VAL A 1 18.27 -37.04 6.10
N ASN A 2 17.46 -38.10 6.04
CA ASN A 2 16.43 -38.37 7.03
C ASN A 2 16.99 -39.38 8.05
N LEU A 3 16.74 -39.13 9.34
CA LEU A 3 16.98 -40.09 10.42
C LEU A 3 15.64 -40.55 10.98
N VAL A 4 15.60 -41.78 11.47
CA VAL A 4 14.41 -42.33 12.14
C VAL A 4 14.41 -41.82 13.58
N ASP A 5 13.33 -41.13 13.97
CA ASP A 5 13.15 -40.63 15.34
C ASP A 5 12.78 -41.76 16.32
N GLU A 6 12.73 -41.43 17.61
CA GLU A 6 12.33 -42.33 18.70
C GLU A 6 10.91 -42.94 18.56
N ASN A 7 10.09 -42.40 17.65
CA ASN A 7 8.76 -42.88 17.32
C ASN A 7 8.73 -43.64 15.98
N ASN A 8 9.90 -44.06 15.49
CA ASN A 8 10.08 -44.79 14.24
C ASN A 8 9.62 -44.00 12.99
N LYS A 9 9.60 -42.66 13.05
CA LYS A 9 9.27 -41.78 11.92
C LYS A 9 10.54 -41.21 11.28
N GLU A 10 10.62 -41.29 9.96
CA GLU A 10 11.66 -40.57 9.23
C GLU A 10 11.46 -39.05 9.36
N ARG A 11 12.46 -38.37 9.90
CA ARG A 11 12.52 -36.91 9.94
C ARG A 11 13.81 -36.41 9.34
N PRO A 12 13.79 -35.28 8.63
CA PRO A 12 15.03 -34.63 8.22
C PRO A 12 15.87 -34.30 9.44
N ILE A 13 17.19 -34.44 9.33
CA ILE A 13 18.11 -33.92 10.35
C ILE A 13 17.80 -32.44 10.55
N ARG A 14 17.76 -32.01 11.81
CA ARG A 14 17.54 -30.61 12.17
C ARG A 14 18.61 -29.74 11.48
N GLY A 15 18.18 -28.73 10.71
CA GLY A 15 19.08 -27.91 9.87
C GLY A 15 19.30 -28.41 8.43
N SER A 16 18.70 -29.54 8.03
CA SER A 16 18.75 -30.06 6.65
C SER A 16 17.77 -29.31 5.71
N PRO A 17 18.09 -29.13 4.41
CA PRO A 17 19.29 -29.58 3.70
C PRO A 17 20.51 -28.66 3.91
N PHE A 18 21.69 -29.27 4.06
CA PHE A 18 22.95 -28.54 4.06
C PHE A 18 23.44 -28.36 2.61
N THR A 19 23.81 -27.15 2.24
CA THR A 19 24.39 -26.84 0.92
C THR A 19 25.88 -26.58 1.10
N ALA A 20 26.72 -27.39 0.46
CA ALA A 20 28.17 -27.16 0.43
C ALA A 20 28.53 -26.34 -0.80
N THR A 21 29.37 -25.32 -0.63
CA THR A 21 29.94 -24.51 -1.73
C THR A 21 31.44 -24.74 -1.80
N CYS A 22 31.96 -25.02 -2.99
CA CYS A 22 33.39 -25.21 -3.22
C CYS A 22 34.03 -23.94 -3.81
N CYS A 23 35.27 -23.65 -3.42
CA CYS A 23 36.04 -22.52 -3.92
C CYS A 23 37.46 -23.00 -4.30
N GLU A 24 37.81 -22.94 -5.59
CA GLU A 24 39.11 -23.42 -6.10
C GLU A 24 40.31 -22.64 -5.52
N THR A 25 40.09 -21.39 -5.13
CA THR A 25 41.12 -20.53 -4.54
C THR A 25 41.21 -20.65 -3.01
N ALA A 26 40.45 -21.56 -2.38
CA ALA A 26 40.51 -21.76 -0.93
C ALA A 26 41.88 -22.31 -0.51
N LYS A 27 42.48 -21.71 0.52
CA LYS A 27 43.77 -22.20 1.06
C LYS A 27 43.58 -23.62 1.60
N PRO A 28 44.54 -24.55 1.39
CA PRO A 28 44.43 -25.93 1.89
C PRO A 28 44.10 -26.03 3.39
N ARG A 29 44.67 -25.11 4.18
CA ARG A 29 44.42 -25.00 5.63
C ARG A 29 42.95 -24.76 5.98
N ALA A 30 42.16 -24.15 5.09
CA ALA A 30 40.74 -23.92 5.31
C ALA A 30 39.92 -25.24 5.32
N ASN A 31 40.44 -26.30 4.70
CA ASN A 31 39.82 -27.62 4.66
C ASN A 31 40.27 -28.53 5.80
N GLU A 32 41.20 -28.07 6.65
CA GLU A 32 41.61 -28.82 7.84
C GLU A 32 40.44 -28.92 8.81
N TYR A 33 40.19 -30.13 9.30
CA TYR A 33 39.12 -30.42 10.23
C TYR A 33 39.17 -29.56 11.51
N ALA A 34 40.38 -29.34 12.04
CA ALA A 34 40.65 -28.43 13.16
C ALA A 34 41.23 -27.08 12.69
N GLY A 35 40.97 -26.72 11.43
CA GLY A 35 41.50 -25.53 10.80
C GLY A 35 40.89 -24.21 11.29
N PRO A 36 41.33 -23.08 10.71
CA PRO A 36 40.83 -21.75 11.05
C PRO A 36 39.33 -21.57 10.80
N LEU A 37 38.72 -22.30 9.85
CA LEU A 37 37.27 -22.21 9.61
C LEU A 37 36.46 -22.81 10.76
N MET A 38 36.83 -24.00 11.25
CA MET A 38 36.16 -24.64 12.39
C MET A 38 36.34 -23.81 13.67
N THR A 39 37.57 -23.35 13.92
CA THR A 39 37.87 -22.48 15.07
C THR A 39 37.10 -21.15 14.99
N GLY A 40 37.04 -20.57 13.79
CA GLY A 40 36.29 -19.34 13.52
C GLY A 40 34.79 -19.52 13.72
N PHE A 41 34.22 -20.62 13.21
CA PHE A 41 32.81 -20.98 13.41
C PHE A 41 32.48 -21.09 14.89
N ILE A 42 33.21 -21.91 15.65
CA ILE A 42 32.96 -22.10 17.09
C ILE A 42 33.03 -20.76 17.84
N THR A 43 34.10 -19.98 17.62
CA THR A 43 34.30 -18.71 18.32
C THR A 43 33.21 -17.69 17.98
N LYS A 44 32.85 -17.58 16.69
CA LYS A 44 31.80 -16.67 16.23
C LYS A 44 30.44 -17.08 16.76
N SER A 45 30.08 -18.36 16.66
CA SER A 45 28.79 -18.87 17.09
C SER A 45 28.58 -18.73 18.61
N VAL A 46 29.61 -19.03 19.42
CA VAL A 46 29.56 -18.78 20.87
C VAL A 46 29.37 -17.30 21.17
N LYS A 47 30.11 -16.42 20.48
CA LYS A 47 30.00 -14.97 20.67
C LYS A 47 28.60 -14.45 20.32
N GLU A 48 28.01 -14.90 19.22
CA GLU A 48 26.65 -14.54 18.81
C GLU A 48 25.60 -14.99 19.83
N LEU A 49 25.75 -16.19 20.41
CA LEU A 49 24.89 -16.65 21.52
C LEU A 49 25.03 -15.75 22.76
N GLU A 50 26.26 -15.42 23.16
CA GLU A 50 26.52 -14.53 24.30
C GLU A 50 25.94 -13.12 24.08
N GLU A 51 26.10 -12.56 22.88
CA GLU A 51 25.59 -11.23 22.51
C GLU A 51 24.06 -11.19 22.47
N PHE A 52 23.41 -12.22 21.92
CA PHE A 52 21.95 -12.34 21.93
C PHE A 52 21.39 -12.38 23.36
N LEU A 53 21.96 -13.25 24.21
CA LEU A 53 21.48 -13.41 25.59
C LEU A 53 21.71 -12.14 26.41
N LYS A 54 22.89 -11.51 26.27
CA LYS A 54 23.22 -10.26 26.97
C LYS A 54 22.34 -9.10 26.53
N SER A 55 22.08 -8.97 25.23
CA SER A 55 21.22 -7.90 24.70
C SER A 55 19.76 -8.09 25.13
N THR A 56 19.28 -9.33 25.13
CA THR A 56 17.93 -9.67 25.62
C THR A 56 17.79 -9.35 27.10
N ASP A 57 18.74 -9.78 27.94
CA ASP A 57 18.74 -9.53 29.39
C ASP A 57 18.75 -8.03 29.72
N ALA A 58 19.61 -7.27 29.05
CA ALA A 58 19.65 -5.81 29.18
C ALA A 58 18.35 -5.15 28.70
N GLY A 59 17.77 -5.67 27.61
CA GLY A 59 16.53 -5.19 27.02
C GLY A 59 15.32 -5.36 27.94
N ILE A 60 15.15 -6.54 28.55
CA ILE A 60 14.04 -6.81 29.48
C ILE A 60 14.22 -6.11 30.83
N SER A 61 15.46 -5.78 31.20
CA SER A 61 15.78 -5.05 32.43
C SER A 61 15.60 -3.54 32.33
N ALA A 62 15.18 -3.03 31.15
CA ALA A 62 14.94 -1.61 30.95
C ALA A 62 13.88 -1.08 31.92
N LYS A 63 14.11 0.12 32.46
CA LYS A 63 13.16 0.81 33.34
C LYS A 63 11.94 1.24 32.54
N LEU A 64 10.75 0.93 33.08
CA LEU A 64 9.47 1.31 32.50
C LEU A 64 8.84 2.42 33.35
N ASN A 65 8.44 3.48 32.68
CA ASN A 65 7.66 4.56 33.28
C ASN A 65 6.21 4.45 32.80
N ALA A 66 5.26 4.89 33.63
CA ALA A 66 3.86 4.94 33.24
C ALA A 66 3.67 5.80 31.98
N GLY A 67 2.95 5.28 30.99
CA GLY A 67 2.71 5.95 29.70
C GLY A 67 3.85 5.82 28.66
N ASP A 68 4.97 5.18 28.97
CA ASP A 68 6.04 4.92 27.99
C ASP A 68 5.75 3.66 27.16
N VAL A 69 4.79 3.79 26.24
CA VAL A 69 4.34 2.72 25.33
C VAL A 69 5.49 2.21 24.47
N ARG A 70 6.40 3.08 24.03
CA ARG A 70 7.56 2.70 23.20
C ARG A 70 8.52 1.80 23.98
N ALA A 71 8.83 2.13 25.23
CA ALA A 71 9.67 1.27 26.06
C ALA A 71 8.97 -0.06 26.38
N LEU A 72 7.67 -0.03 26.64
CA LEU A 72 6.88 -1.24 26.92
C LEU A 72 6.88 -2.20 25.71
N ILE A 73 6.67 -1.67 24.50
CA ILE A 73 6.76 -2.45 23.26
C ILE A 73 8.16 -3.03 23.07
N ARG A 74 9.23 -2.25 23.30
CA ARG A 74 10.61 -2.75 23.20
C ARG A 74 10.86 -3.95 24.13
N VAL A 75 10.44 -3.86 25.39
CA VAL A 75 10.57 -4.96 26.35
C VAL A 75 9.78 -6.19 25.88
N LYS A 76 8.54 -6.00 25.42
CA LYS A 76 7.71 -7.09 24.89
C LYS A 76 8.36 -7.77 23.68
N ASN A 77 9.00 -7.00 22.79
CA ASN A 77 9.69 -7.53 21.63
C ASN A 77 10.92 -8.36 22.01
N TYR A 78 11.72 -7.95 23.00
CA TYR A 78 12.80 -8.80 23.52
C TYR A 78 12.28 -10.14 24.07
N ILE A 79 11.16 -10.11 24.81
CA ILE A 79 10.52 -11.33 25.34
C ILE A 79 10.06 -12.23 24.18
N LYS A 80 9.35 -11.66 23.21
CA LYS A 80 8.85 -12.37 22.03
C LYS A 80 9.98 -13.00 21.22
N THR A 81 11.00 -12.22 20.85
CA THR A 81 12.16 -12.70 20.09
C THR A 81 12.91 -13.79 20.84
N MET A 82 13.03 -13.73 22.17
CA MET A 82 13.64 -14.80 22.94
C MET A 82 12.88 -16.13 22.79
N TYR A 83 11.54 -16.09 22.85
CA TYR A 83 10.73 -17.30 22.66
C TYR A 83 10.77 -17.83 21.21
N GLU A 84 10.77 -16.95 20.21
CA GLU A 84 10.86 -17.33 18.80
C GLU A 84 12.22 -17.94 18.45
N GLU A 85 13.31 -17.38 18.97
CA GLU A 85 14.67 -17.83 18.69
C GLU A 85 15.13 -18.98 19.60
N GLU A 86 14.39 -19.33 20.66
CA GLU A 86 14.82 -20.35 21.63
C GLU A 86 15.26 -21.65 20.94
N ALA A 87 14.48 -22.14 19.99
CA ALA A 87 14.82 -23.35 19.26
C ALA A 87 16.15 -23.18 18.49
N ASN A 88 16.34 -22.06 17.81
CA ASN A 88 17.56 -21.78 17.03
C ASN A 88 18.79 -21.66 17.92
N LEU A 89 18.66 -21.01 19.09
CA LEU A 89 19.73 -20.88 20.07
C LEU A 89 20.15 -22.25 20.60
N ILE A 90 19.19 -23.12 20.94
CA ILE A 90 19.47 -24.49 21.39
C ILE A 90 20.17 -25.28 20.28
N LEU A 91 19.68 -25.21 19.03
CA LEU A 91 20.31 -25.90 17.90
C LEU A 91 21.78 -25.48 17.75
N LYS A 92 22.04 -24.17 17.82
CA LYS A 92 23.39 -23.63 17.70
C LYS A 92 24.29 -24.07 18.84
N GLN A 93 23.76 -24.20 20.06
CA GLN A 93 24.50 -24.77 21.18
C GLN A 93 24.86 -26.25 20.95
N ASP A 94 23.91 -27.04 20.42
CA ASP A 94 24.12 -28.45 20.09
C ASP A 94 25.18 -28.63 18.99
N GLU A 95 25.12 -27.82 17.92
CA GLU A 95 26.10 -27.81 16.84
C GLU A 95 27.53 -27.51 17.34
N ILE A 96 27.67 -26.54 18.24
CA ILE A 96 28.97 -26.19 18.83
C ILE A 96 29.44 -27.33 19.76
N LEU A 97 28.54 -27.92 20.55
CA LEU A 97 28.88 -29.03 21.45
C LEU A 97 29.43 -30.23 20.67
N GLU A 98 28.74 -30.63 19.60
CA GLU A 98 29.18 -31.73 18.74
C GLU A 98 30.50 -31.42 18.03
N SER A 99 30.67 -30.18 17.55
CA SER A 99 31.93 -29.73 16.95
C SER A 99 33.09 -29.82 17.94
N LEU A 100 32.90 -29.36 19.18
CA LEU A 100 33.90 -29.45 20.25
C LEU A 100 34.18 -30.90 20.66
N GLY A 101 33.15 -31.74 20.76
CA GLY A 101 33.29 -33.16 21.06
C GLY A 101 34.06 -33.91 19.98
N ALA A 102 33.90 -33.51 18.72
CA ALA A 102 34.64 -34.09 17.63
C ALA A 102 36.11 -33.65 17.61
N LEU A 103 36.41 -32.37 17.89
CA LEU A 103 37.79 -31.91 18.09
C LEU A 103 38.48 -32.61 19.26
N GLN A 104 37.75 -32.89 20.35
CA GLN A 104 38.25 -33.67 21.48
C GLN A 104 38.68 -35.08 21.07
N ARG A 105 37.88 -35.77 20.22
CA ARG A 105 38.18 -37.12 19.73
C ARG A 105 39.44 -37.16 18.87
N GLU A 106 39.72 -36.07 18.15
CA GLU A 106 40.95 -35.88 17.36
C GLU A 106 42.15 -35.41 18.20
N GLY A 107 42.02 -35.37 19.54
CA GLY A 107 43.10 -34.98 20.44
C GLY A 107 43.37 -33.46 20.51
N LEU A 108 42.42 -32.63 20.07
CA LEU A 108 42.53 -31.16 20.03
C LEU A 108 41.45 -30.52 20.92
N PRO A 109 41.53 -30.67 22.26
CA PRO A 109 40.55 -30.11 23.18
C PRO A 109 40.52 -28.58 23.13
N ASN A 110 39.31 -28.00 23.14
CA ASN A 110 39.12 -26.56 23.31
C ASN A 110 38.28 -26.28 24.57
N GLU A 111 38.92 -26.44 25.73
CA GLU A 111 38.29 -26.28 27.04
C GLU A 111 37.74 -24.87 27.27
N LYS A 112 38.39 -23.85 26.68
CA LYS A 112 37.93 -22.46 26.77
C LYS A 112 36.57 -22.29 26.10
N ALA A 113 36.43 -22.74 24.85
CA ALA A 113 35.16 -22.66 24.13
C ALA A 113 34.08 -23.53 24.79
N LEU A 114 34.43 -24.72 25.29
CA LEU A 114 33.49 -25.57 26.03
C LEU A 114 32.98 -24.89 27.31
N LYS A 115 33.85 -24.20 28.05
CA LYS A 115 33.47 -23.43 29.24
C LYS A 115 32.57 -22.24 28.89
N GLN A 116 32.84 -21.54 27.79
CA GLN A 116 31.99 -20.45 27.30
C GLN A 116 30.62 -20.96 26.85
N LEU A 117 30.58 -22.07 26.10
CA LEU A 117 29.33 -22.73 25.70
C LEU A 117 28.49 -23.13 26.93
N LYS A 118 29.11 -23.72 27.96
CA LYS A 118 28.40 -24.04 29.21
C LYS A 118 27.74 -22.82 29.85
N LYS A 119 28.45 -21.69 29.85
CA LYS A 119 27.90 -20.43 30.36
C LYS A 119 26.70 -19.94 29.54
N THR A 120 26.64 -20.20 28.23
CA THR A 120 25.47 -19.80 27.42
C THR A 120 24.23 -20.64 27.74
N TRP A 121 24.38 -21.92 28.13
CA TRP A 121 23.24 -22.72 28.63
C TRP A 121 22.64 -22.14 29.91
N ASP A 122 23.50 -21.86 30.90
CA ASP A 122 23.06 -21.27 32.17
C ASP A 122 22.42 -19.89 31.95
N SER A 123 23.01 -19.09 31.04
CA SER A 123 22.50 -17.78 30.67
C SER A 123 21.16 -17.88 29.95
N LEU A 124 20.99 -18.83 29.03
CA LEU A 124 19.71 -19.06 28.34
C LEU A 124 18.60 -19.42 29.32
N ALA A 125 18.86 -20.35 30.25
CA ALA A 125 17.89 -20.72 31.28
C ALA A 125 17.51 -19.52 32.17
N THR A 126 18.51 -18.74 32.59
CA THR A 126 18.32 -17.55 33.44
C THR A 126 17.51 -16.47 32.73
N VAL A 127 17.91 -16.10 31.50
CA VAL A 127 17.23 -15.10 30.69
C VAL A 127 15.80 -15.54 30.37
N LYS A 128 15.58 -16.82 30.05
CA LYS A 128 14.23 -17.36 29.83
C LYS A 128 13.34 -17.21 31.06
N GLN A 129 13.87 -17.46 32.24
CA GLN A 129 13.12 -17.28 33.49
C GLN A 129 12.86 -15.79 33.77
N ALA A 130 13.84 -14.92 33.50
CA ALA A 130 13.68 -13.48 33.63
C ALA A 130 12.60 -12.92 32.67
N CYS A 131 12.55 -13.39 31.42
CA CYS A 131 11.48 -13.05 30.46
C CYS A 131 10.10 -13.42 31.02
N LYS A 132 9.91 -14.65 31.53
CA LYS A 132 8.64 -15.08 32.14
C LYS A 132 8.22 -14.23 33.33
N GLN A 133 9.18 -13.82 34.16
CA GLN A 133 8.90 -12.95 35.30
C GLN A 133 8.54 -11.54 34.84
N LYS A 134 9.30 -11.00 33.90
CA LYS A 134 9.07 -9.66 33.35
C LYS A 134 7.73 -9.56 32.65
N GLU A 135 7.33 -10.59 31.91
CA GLU A 135 6.03 -10.70 31.26
C GLU A 135 4.87 -10.55 32.27
N LYS A 136 4.95 -11.25 33.41
CA LYS A 136 3.97 -11.11 34.49
C LYS A 136 3.99 -9.73 35.15
N GLU A 137 5.18 -9.14 35.32
CA GLU A 137 5.36 -7.81 35.89
C GLU A 137 4.72 -6.72 35.02
N ILE A 138 4.88 -6.80 33.69
CA ILE A 138 4.40 -5.78 32.75
C ILE A 138 2.96 -6.00 32.30
N ALA A 139 2.38 -7.19 32.49
CA ALA A 139 1.00 -7.51 32.12
C ALA A 139 -0.05 -6.44 32.50
N PRO A 140 -0.10 -5.89 33.74
CA PRO A 140 -1.06 -4.83 34.06
C PRO A 140 -0.81 -3.52 33.30
N MET A 141 0.46 -3.20 32.99
CA MET A 141 0.80 -2.02 32.18
C MET A 141 0.35 -2.22 30.73
N VAL A 142 0.60 -3.41 30.16
CA VAL A 142 0.15 -3.77 28.80
C VAL A 142 -1.37 -3.69 28.73
N GLN A 143 -2.10 -4.24 29.70
CA GLN A 143 -3.56 -4.17 29.72
C GLN A 143 -4.06 -2.72 29.76
N LYS A 144 -3.50 -1.90 30.66
CA LYS A 144 -3.89 -0.49 30.78
C LYS A 144 -3.66 0.30 29.48
N GLU A 145 -2.48 0.15 28.87
CA GLU A 145 -2.18 0.84 27.61
C GLU A 145 -3.02 0.29 26.45
N SER A 146 -3.28 -1.03 26.42
CA SER A 146 -4.19 -1.66 25.45
C SER A 146 -5.59 -1.02 25.49
N ASP A 147 -6.18 -0.85 26.68
CA ASP A 147 -7.50 -0.24 26.83
C ASP A 147 -7.52 1.22 26.33
N ILE A 148 -6.46 1.99 26.61
CA ILE A 148 -6.31 3.36 26.11
C ILE A 148 -6.24 3.39 24.58
N TYR A 149 -5.45 2.52 23.95
CA TYR A 149 -5.30 2.53 22.50
C TYR A 149 -6.49 1.93 21.77
N LYS A 150 -7.22 0.99 22.37
CA LYS A 150 -8.52 0.55 21.84
C LYS A 150 -9.53 1.69 21.83
N ALA A 151 -9.57 2.51 22.87
CA ALA A 151 -10.40 3.71 22.89
C ALA A 151 -9.98 4.70 21.78
N LYS A 152 -8.68 4.92 21.58
CA LYS A 152 -8.16 5.76 20.48
C LYS A 152 -8.51 5.22 19.09
N ILE A 153 -8.43 3.90 18.89
CA ILE A 153 -8.84 3.26 17.62
C ILE A 153 -10.34 3.48 17.38
N ALA A 154 -11.17 3.36 18.41
CA ALA A 154 -12.61 3.61 18.30
C ALA A 154 -12.92 5.08 17.99
N GLU A 155 -12.20 6.02 18.60
CA GLU A 155 -12.30 7.46 18.29
C GLU A 155 -11.88 7.76 16.85
N PHE A 156 -10.75 7.20 16.42
CA PHE A 156 -10.27 7.29 15.04
C PHE A 156 -11.28 6.72 14.04
N GLU A 157 -11.85 5.53 14.32
CA GLU A 157 -12.90 4.94 13.47
C GLU A 157 -14.13 5.85 13.35
N ASN A 158 -14.54 6.51 14.43
CA ASN A 158 -15.65 7.47 14.39
C ASN A 158 -15.29 8.71 13.56
N GLY A 159 -14.07 9.24 13.70
CA GLY A 159 -13.56 10.32 12.85
C GLY A 159 -13.57 9.95 11.37
N LEU A 160 -13.14 8.73 11.01
CA LEU A 160 -13.20 8.24 9.63
C LEU A 160 -14.65 8.15 9.10
N LYS A 161 -15.61 7.70 9.92
CA LYS A 161 -17.03 7.65 9.52
C LYS A 161 -17.61 9.04 9.28
N GLU A 162 -17.29 9.99 10.16
CA GLU A 162 -17.71 11.38 10.01
C GLU A 162 -17.13 12.02 8.75
N TYR A 163 -15.83 11.81 8.53
CA TYR A 163 -15.14 12.26 7.33
C TYR A 163 -15.75 11.66 6.06
N GLN A 164 -15.96 10.34 6.02
CA GLN A 164 -16.61 9.64 4.90
C GLN A 164 -18.03 10.18 4.62
N ALA A 165 -18.80 10.48 5.67
CA ALA A 165 -20.13 11.06 5.51
C ALA A 165 -20.05 12.49 4.92
N GLY A 166 -19.04 13.25 5.31
CA GLY A 166 -18.72 14.58 4.79
C GLY A 166 -18.37 14.58 3.30
N LEU A 167 -17.64 13.56 2.83
CA LEU A 167 -17.21 13.45 1.43
C LEU A 167 -18.37 13.62 0.44
N ARG A 168 -19.58 13.15 0.76
CA ARG A 168 -20.76 13.25 -0.12
C ARG A 168 -21.11 14.68 -0.57
N LYS A 169 -20.58 15.70 0.10
CA LYS A 169 -20.78 17.12 -0.22
C LYS A 169 -19.62 17.74 -1.00
N GLU A 170 -18.56 16.98 -1.27
CA GLU A 170 -17.37 17.47 -1.96
C GLU A 170 -17.68 17.93 -3.39
N ALA A 171 -16.93 18.94 -3.83
CA ALA A 171 -17.19 19.63 -5.07
C ALA A 171 -17.08 18.71 -6.30
N TYR A 172 -16.17 17.73 -6.26
CA TYR A 172 -15.95 16.78 -7.35
C TYR A 172 -17.14 15.86 -7.61
N TYR A 173 -18.14 15.77 -6.72
CA TYR A 173 -19.37 15.04 -7.02
C TYR A 173 -20.35 15.79 -7.91
N PHE A 174 -20.15 17.10 -8.11
CA PHE A 174 -21.07 17.97 -8.84
C PHE A 174 -20.43 18.54 -10.10
N TYR A 175 -21.08 18.37 -11.25
CA TYR A 175 -20.52 18.81 -12.54
C TYR A 175 -20.30 20.32 -12.58
N LYS A 176 -21.24 21.08 -12.00
CA LYS A 176 -21.22 22.55 -11.94
C LYS A 176 -20.01 23.14 -11.21
N SER A 177 -19.29 22.33 -10.41
CA SER A 177 -18.09 22.79 -9.71
C SER A 177 -16.96 23.14 -10.67
N GLY A 178 -16.95 22.54 -11.86
CA GLY A 178 -15.90 22.71 -12.85
C GLY A 178 -14.65 21.87 -12.55
N LEU A 179 -13.85 21.67 -13.61
CA LEU A 179 -12.67 20.80 -13.59
C LEU A 179 -11.63 21.24 -12.56
N GLU A 180 -11.27 22.53 -12.54
CA GLU A 180 -10.20 23.05 -11.68
C GLU A 180 -10.50 22.81 -10.19
N LEU A 181 -11.68 23.22 -9.72
CA LEU A 181 -12.09 23.02 -8.33
C LEU A 181 -12.24 21.53 -8.00
N ALA A 182 -12.78 20.70 -8.90
CA ALA A 182 -12.92 19.28 -8.66
C ALA A 182 -11.55 18.60 -8.46
N MET A 183 -10.58 18.89 -9.35
CA MET A 183 -9.21 18.36 -9.26
C MET A 183 -8.49 18.85 -8.00
N GLU A 184 -8.63 20.13 -7.63
CA GLU A 184 -8.10 20.68 -6.39
C GLU A 184 -8.64 19.95 -5.16
N ARG A 185 -9.97 19.74 -5.10
CA ARG A 185 -10.61 19.04 -3.98
C ARG A 185 -10.23 17.56 -3.91
N ILE A 186 -10.07 16.88 -5.04
CA ILE A 186 -9.57 15.50 -5.09
C ILE A 186 -8.15 15.42 -4.52
N ALA A 187 -7.28 16.36 -4.89
CA ALA A 187 -5.92 16.41 -4.34
C ALA A 187 -5.92 16.66 -2.83
N ALA A 188 -6.76 17.59 -2.34
CA ALA A 188 -6.92 17.87 -0.92
C ALA A 188 -7.41 16.64 -0.13
N VAL A 189 -8.47 15.98 -0.61
CA VAL A 189 -9.01 14.76 0.03
C VAL A 189 -7.98 13.63 0.01
N THR A 190 -7.21 13.49 -1.08
CA THR A 190 -6.13 12.49 -1.15
C THR A 190 -5.07 12.74 -0.09
N ALA A 191 -4.66 14.00 0.11
CA ALA A 191 -3.70 14.37 1.15
C ALA A 191 -4.23 14.10 2.56
N ASP A 192 -5.51 14.38 2.83
CA ASP A 192 -6.15 14.03 4.11
C ASP A 192 -6.15 12.51 4.34
N LEU A 193 -6.43 11.70 3.31
CA LEU A 193 -6.35 10.23 3.39
C LEU A 193 -4.92 9.73 3.65
N ASP A 194 -3.90 10.40 3.11
CA ASP A 194 -2.49 10.07 3.37
C ASP A 194 -2.11 10.33 4.84
N GLU A 195 -2.64 11.39 5.45
CA GLU A 195 -2.46 11.63 6.89
C GLU A 195 -3.17 10.58 7.75
N PHE A 196 -4.40 10.18 7.37
CA PHE A 196 -5.09 9.09 8.06
C PHE A 196 -4.36 7.75 7.92
N ASP A 197 -3.70 7.47 6.81
CA ASP A 197 -2.88 6.26 6.66
C ASP A 197 -1.68 6.27 7.62
N LYS A 198 -1.01 7.42 7.80
CA LYS A 198 0.08 7.56 8.79
C LYS A 198 -0.42 7.32 10.21
N GLU A 199 -1.59 7.87 10.56
CA GLU A 199 -2.20 7.63 11.87
C GLU A 199 -2.58 6.15 12.06
N MET A 200 -3.19 5.54 11.04
CA MET A 200 -3.57 4.13 11.05
C MET A 200 -2.36 3.20 11.13
N GLU A 201 -1.23 3.54 10.48
CA GLU A 201 0.03 2.80 10.59
C GLU A 201 0.58 2.85 12.02
N ASN A 202 0.57 4.03 12.64
CA ASN A 202 1.00 4.18 14.04
C ASN A 202 0.13 3.38 15.01
N LEU A 203 -1.20 3.42 14.85
CA LEU A 203 -2.14 2.62 15.64
C LEU A 203 -1.96 1.12 15.35
N GLY A 204 -1.72 0.76 14.08
CA GLY A 204 -1.46 -0.61 13.62
C GLY A 204 -0.24 -1.23 14.28
N HIS A 205 0.88 -0.52 14.28
CA HIS A 205 2.10 -0.97 14.94
C HIS A 205 1.84 -1.27 16.43
N ILE A 206 1.09 -0.42 17.13
CA ILE A 206 0.77 -0.64 18.55
C ILE A 206 -0.15 -1.85 18.72
N ALA A 207 -1.20 -1.96 17.91
CA ALA A 207 -2.14 -3.07 17.95
C ALA A 207 -1.49 -4.43 17.64
N GLU A 208 -0.54 -4.49 16.71
CA GLU A 208 0.23 -5.70 16.42
C GLU A 208 1.11 -6.10 17.60
N ASN A 209 1.85 -5.15 18.16
CA ASN A 209 2.72 -5.42 19.31
C ASN A 209 1.91 -5.82 20.54
N PHE A 210 0.68 -5.34 20.72
CA PHE A 210 -0.20 -5.72 21.82
C PHE A 210 -1.22 -6.82 21.48
N GLU A 211 -1.11 -7.47 20.32
CA GLU A 211 -1.89 -8.65 19.91
C GLU A 211 -3.40 -8.44 19.71
N TYR A 212 -3.81 -7.25 19.23
CA TYR A 212 -5.19 -6.97 18.82
C TYR A 212 -5.32 -6.29 17.43
N PRO A 213 -4.59 -6.72 16.39
CA PRO A 213 -4.62 -6.06 15.07
C PRO A 213 -6.00 -6.04 14.39
N GLU A 214 -6.93 -6.90 14.83
CA GLU A 214 -8.31 -6.96 14.33
C GLU A 214 -9.15 -5.74 14.71
N GLU A 215 -8.80 -4.99 15.77
CA GLU A 215 -9.53 -3.77 16.18
C GLU A 215 -9.51 -2.70 15.07
N LEU A 216 -8.49 -2.70 14.20
CA LEU A 216 -8.36 -1.77 13.07
C LEU A 216 -9.05 -2.25 11.78
N LYS A 217 -9.69 -3.43 11.78
CA LYS A 217 -10.29 -4.00 10.57
C LYS A 217 -11.32 -3.08 9.92
N ASN A 218 -12.15 -2.43 10.73
CA ASN A 218 -13.16 -1.50 10.21
C ASN A 218 -12.53 -0.21 9.69
N CYS A 219 -11.51 0.33 10.38
CA CYS A 219 -10.73 1.47 9.89
C CYS A 219 -10.13 1.19 8.50
N ARG A 220 -9.48 0.04 8.33
CA ARG A 220 -8.92 -0.39 7.03
C ARG A 220 -9.99 -0.48 5.93
N LYS A 221 -11.17 -1.01 6.25
CA LYS A 221 -12.29 -1.09 5.30
C LYS A 221 -12.81 0.29 4.89
N LEU A 222 -12.96 1.21 5.86
CA LEU A 222 -13.40 2.59 5.59
C LEU A 222 -12.37 3.32 4.71
N MET A 223 -11.09 3.23 5.05
CA MET A 223 -9.99 3.81 4.27
C MET A 223 -9.95 3.27 2.84
N ALA A 224 -10.03 1.95 2.68
CA ALA A 224 -10.04 1.32 1.36
C ALA A 224 -11.23 1.80 0.50
N ALA A 225 -12.43 1.87 1.09
CA ALA A 225 -13.61 2.37 0.39
C ALA A 225 -13.51 3.84 0.00
N MET A 226 -12.95 4.70 0.87
CA MET A 226 -12.74 6.12 0.55
C MET A 226 -11.69 6.31 -0.55
N ARG A 227 -10.57 5.57 -0.50
CA ARG A 227 -9.54 5.61 -1.55
C ARG A 227 -10.07 5.13 -2.88
N GLU A 228 -10.85 4.04 -2.90
CA GLU A 228 -11.48 3.55 -4.12
C GLU A 228 -12.43 4.59 -4.72
N ASP A 229 -13.31 5.19 -3.91
CA ASP A 229 -14.26 6.19 -4.39
C ASP A 229 -13.55 7.46 -4.93
N VAL A 230 -12.54 7.98 -4.23
CA VAL A 230 -11.75 9.13 -4.70
C VAL A 230 -11.00 8.81 -5.98
N ALA A 231 -10.43 7.61 -6.12
CA ALA A 231 -9.77 7.19 -7.35
C ALA A 231 -10.74 7.10 -8.54
N LEU A 232 -11.96 6.59 -8.32
CA LEU A 232 -13.00 6.58 -9.36
C LEU A 232 -13.43 7.98 -9.78
N MET A 233 -13.53 8.91 -8.82
CA MET A 233 -13.85 10.31 -9.11
C MET A 233 -12.69 10.99 -9.86
N LEU A 234 -11.44 10.72 -9.51
CA LEU A 234 -10.27 11.20 -10.26
C LEU A 234 -10.32 10.76 -11.72
N SER A 235 -10.51 9.47 -11.98
CA SER A 235 -10.61 8.96 -13.36
C SER A 235 -11.76 9.61 -14.15
N LEU A 236 -12.86 9.95 -13.49
CA LEU A 236 -13.97 10.67 -14.12
C LEU A 236 -13.56 12.09 -14.54
N TRP A 237 -12.86 12.82 -13.67
CA TRP A 237 -12.44 14.20 -13.97
C TRP A 237 -11.25 14.28 -14.91
N GLU A 238 -10.34 13.30 -14.90
CA GLU A 238 -9.29 13.14 -15.92
C GLU A 238 -9.90 12.88 -17.31
N PHE A 239 -10.97 12.09 -17.37
CA PHE A 239 -11.72 11.94 -18.61
C PHE A 239 -12.33 13.27 -19.09
N GLU A 240 -12.89 14.07 -18.18
CA GLU A 240 -13.46 15.37 -18.56
C GLU A 240 -12.40 16.35 -19.04
N ASP A 241 -11.22 16.38 -18.45
CA ASP A 241 -10.09 17.17 -18.95
C ASP A 241 -9.73 16.75 -20.38
N LEU A 242 -9.55 15.46 -20.63
CA LEU A 242 -9.25 14.95 -21.96
C LEU A 242 -10.38 15.25 -22.96
N ARG A 243 -11.65 15.10 -22.55
CA ARG A 243 -12.81 15.46 -23.36
C ARG A 243 -12.79 16.95 -23.72
N ILE A 244 -12.53 17.84 -22.76
CA ILE A 244 -12.41 19.28 -22.99
C ILE A 244 -11.30 19.52 -24.03
N GLN A 245 -10.10 19.00 -23.81
CA GLN A 245 -8.97 19.19 -24.72
C GLN A 245 -9.30 18.73 -26.16
N ASN A 246 -9.86 17.54 -26.32
CA ASN A 246 -10.24 16.99 -27.63
C ASN A 246 -11.33 17.83 -28.31
N THR A 247 -12.37 18.22 -27.57
CA THR A 247 -13.46 19.02 -28.16
C THR A 247 -13.05 20.46 -28.46
N GLU A 248 -12.13 21.04 -27.69
CA GLU A 248 -11.57 22.35 -27.97
C GLU A 248 -10.77 22.35 -29.28
N VAL A 249 -10.07 21.26 -29.61
CA VAL A 249 -9.43 21.08 -30.93
C VAL A 249 -10.48 21.17 -32.05
N PHE A 250 -11.64 20.52 -31.91
CA PHE A 250 -12.71 20.63 -32.92
C PHE A 250 -13.24 22.06 -33.04
N LEU A 251 -13.49 22.72 -31.91
CA LEU A 251 -14.11 24.04 -31.86
C LEU A 251 -13.26 25.13 -32.54
N VAL A 252 -11.94 24.96 -32.61
CA VAL A 252 -11.03 25.89 -33.31
C VAL A 252 -10.77 25.55 -34.78
N LEU A 253 -11.33 24.46 -35.30
CA LEU A 253 -11.28 24.15 -36.73
C LEU A 253 -12.16 25.09 -37.54
N ARG A 254 -11.69 25.47 -38.72
CA ARG A 254 -12.47 26.25 -39.69
C ARG A 254 -13.51 25.36 -40.36
N TRP A 255 -14.68 25.92 -40.64
CA TRP A 255 -15.81 25.22 -41.24
C TRP A 255 -15.45 24.48 -42.54
N GLY A 256 -14.60 25.07 -43.38
CA GLY A 256 -14.14 24.45 -44.63
C GLY A 256 -13.24 23.22 -44.42
N GLU A 257 -12.50 23.17 -43.31
CA GLU A 257 -11.46 22.16 -43.00
C GLU A 257 -12.00 20.96 -42.20
N LEU A 258 -13.26 21.01 -41.76
CA LEU A 258 -13.87 19.95 -40.94
C LEU A 258 -13.94 18.62 -41.70
N VAL A 259 -13.80 17.52 -40.97
CA VAL A 259 -14.12 16.17 -41.44
C VAL A 259 -15.22 15.62 -40.52
N PRO A 260 -16.51 15.83 -40.86
CA PRO A 260 -17.62 15.53 -39.95
C PRO A 260 -17.67 14.07 -39.48
N ASP A 261 -17.44 13.11 -40.38
CA ASP A 261 -17.46 11.67 -40.08
C ASP A 261 -16.39 11.30 -39.03
N GLN A 262 -15.18 11.85 -39.16
CA GLN A 262 -14.10 11.60 -38.21
C GLN A 262 -14.45 12.17 -36.83
N MET A 263 -14.96 13.40 -36.79
CA MET A 263 -15.38 14.04 -35.54
C MET A 263 -16.49 13.24 -34.85
N GLU A 264 -17.45 12.72 -35.60
CA GLU A 264 -18.53 11.88 -35.07
C GLU A 264 -17.99 10.58 -34.45
N GLU A 265 -17.06 9.90 -35.12
CA GLU A 265 -16.46 8.67 -34.59
C GLU A 265 -15.62 8.92 -33.32
N GLU A 266 -14.88 10.03 -33.26
CA GLU A 266 -14.13 10.43 -32.06
C GLU A 266 -15.06 10.75 -30.87
N ILE A 267 -16.17 11.46 -31.10
CA ILE A 267 -17.19 11.71 -30.08
C ILE A 267 -17.84 10.39 -29.61
N LYS A 268 -18.17 9.46 -30.52
CA LYS A 268 -18.73 8.15 -30.17
C LYS A 268 -17.75 7.35 -29.30
N LEU A 269 -16.46 7.37 -29.63
CA LEU A 269 -15.41 6.70 -28.86
C LEU A 269 -15.31 7.29 -27.45
N MET A 270 -15.24 8.61 -27.32
CA MET A 270 -15.23 9.28 -26.00
C MET A 270 -16.48 8.96 -25.19
N PHE A 271 -17.65 8.88 -25.83
CA PHE A 271 -18.88 8.57 -25.10
C PHE A 271 -18.93 7.11 -24.64
N LYS A 272 -18.30 6.19 -25.38
CA LYS A 272 -18.08 4.81 -24.95
C LYS A 272 -17.13 4.77 -23.76
N GLN A 273 -16.01 5.48 -23.82
CA GLN A 273 -15.04 5.56 -22.72
C GLN A 273 -15.68 6.08 -21.43
N LEU A 274 -16.48 7.16 -21.49
CA LEU A 274 -17.23 7.66 -20.33
C LEU A 274 -18.09 6.57 -19.67
N LYS A 275 -18.76 5.73 -20.48
CA LYS A 275 -19.65 4.65 -19.96
C LYS A 275 -18.89 3.50 -19.29
N GLU A 276 -17.62 3.32 -19.61
CA GLU A 276 -16.73 2.30 -19.06
C GLU A 276 -16.10 2.71 -17.72
N ILE A 277 -16.10 4.01 -17.39
CA ILE A 277 -15.68 4.51 -16.08
C ILE A 277 -16.61 3.94 -15.00
N LYS A 278 -16.02 3.34 -13.97
CA LYS A 278 -16.71 2.56 -12.92
C LYS A 278 -17.33 3.41 -11.80
N VAL A 279 -17.43 4.72 -12.00
CA VAL A 279 -18.11 5.62 -11.06
C VAL A 279 -19.61 5.29 -10.97
N ASP A 280 -20.24 5.63 -9.84
CA ASP A 280 -21.70 5.56 -9.74
C ASP A 280 -22.35 6.51 -10.77
N LYS A 281 -23.07 5.92 -11.73
CA LYS A 281 -23.70 6.63 -12.85
C LYS A 281 -24.84 7.56 -12.41
N LYS A 282 -25.24 7.52 -11.14
CA LYS A 282 -26.19 8.45 -10.54
C LYS A 282 -25.53 9.70 -9.96
N ARG A 283 -24.19 9.79 -9.94
CA ARG A 283 -23.49 10.99 -9.48
C ARG A 283 -23.73 12.16 -10.43
N ASP A 284 -23.93 13.34 -9.87
CA ASP A 284 -24.22 14.57 -10.62
C ASP A 284 -23.11 14.90 -11.62
N ALA A 285 -21.83 14.77 -11.23
CA ALA A 285 -20.67 14.92 -12.12
C ALA A 285 -20.78 14.03 -13.37
N PHE A 286 -21.08 12.74 -13.20
CA PHE A 286 -21.22 11.80 -14.31
C PHE A 286 -22.40 12.19 -15.22
N LEU A 287 -23.55 12.55 -14.64
CA LEU A 287 -24.73 12.95 -15.38
C LEU A 287 -24.46 14.22 -16.20
N GLY A 288 -23.79 15.22 -15.62
CA GLY A 288 -23.41 16.44 -16.33
C GLY A 288 -22.48 16.18 -17.51
N MET A 289 -21.44 15.36 -17.32
CA MET A 289 -20.54 14.95 -18.41
C MET A 289 -21.28 14.15 -19.48
N GLN A 290 -22.18 13.25 -19.08
CA GLN A 290 -23.02 12.49 -20.01
C GLN A 290 -23.92 13.40 -20.84
N ASP A 291 -24.53 14.42 -20.24
CA ASP A 291 -25.38 15.37 -20.95
C ASP A 291 -24.57 16.21 -21.94
N VAL A 292 -23.33 16.60 -21.61
CA VAL A 292 -22.43 17.25 -22.56
C VAL A 292 -22.09 16.31 -23.72
N MET A 293 -21.78 15.05 -23.45
CA MET A 293 -21.53 14.06 -24.51
C MET A 293 -22.76 13.84 -25.41
N ARG A 294 -23.97 13.82 -24.84
CA ARG A 294 -25.22 13.73 -25.62
C ARG A 294 -25.36 14.90 -26.59
N LYS A 295 -25.08 16.13 -26.14
CA LYS A 295 -25.12 17.33 -27.00
C LYS A 295 -24.16 17.18 -28.18
N TRP A 296 -22.94 16.69 -27.94
CA TRP A 296 -21.99 16.40 -29.01
C TRP A 296 -22.50 15.32 -29.97
N THR A 297 -23.08 14.23 -29.47
CA THR A 297 -23.64 13.18 -30.35
C THR A 297 -24.82 13.65 -31.19
N THR A 298 -25.57 14.66 -30.75
CA THR A 298 -26.61 15.30 -31.56
C THR A 298 -26.02 16.31 -32.54
N PHE A 299 -25.00 17.07 -32.11
CA PHE A 299 -24.40 18.12 -32.92
C PHE A 299 -23.58 17.59 -34.10
N CYS A 300 -22.77 16.54 -33.92
CA CYS A 300 -21.88 16.04 -34.97
C CYS A 300 -22.60 15.64 -36.27
N PRO A 301 -23.70 14.86 -36.23
CA PRO A 301 -24.46 14.55 -37.45
C PRO A 301 -25.06 15.79 -38.11
N LEU A 302 -25.50 16.78 -37.32
CA LEU A 302 -26.02 18.04 -37.85
C LEU A 302 -24.94 18.83 -38.60
N VAL A 303 -23.68 18.76 -38.18
CA VAL A 303 -22.58 19.39 -38.91
C VAL A 303 -22.42 18.79 -40.30
N ALA A 304 -22.59 17.47 -40.46
CA ALA A 304 -22.53 16.82 -41.78
C ALA A 304 -23.68 17.29 -42.69
N GLU A 305 -24.91 17.29 -42.19
CA GLU A 305 -26.11 17.79 -42.89
C GLU A 305 -25.96 19.26 -43.31
N LEU A 306 -25.47 20.11 -42.41
CA LEU A 306 -25.28 21.54 -42.66
C LEU A 306 -24.15 21.83 -43.65
N ARG A 307 -23.19 20.91 -43.80
CA ARG A 307 -22.11 21.03 -44.78
C ARG A 307 -22.48 20.51 -46.17
N ASP A 308 -23.62 19.84 -46.32
CA ASP A 308 -24.06 19.35 -47.61
C ASP A 308 -24.20 20.50 -48.63
N PRO A 309 -23.67 20.38 -49.86
CA PRO A 309 -23.81 21.41 -50.90
C PRO A 309 -25.26 21.80 -51.25
N ALA A 310 -26.25 20.98 -50.88
CA ALA A 310 -27.67 21.29 -50.98
C ALA A 310 -28.10 22.42 -50.02
N MET A 311 -27.33 22.71 -48.97
CA MET A 311 -27.54 23.86 -48.09
C MET A 311 -27.20 25.17 -48.81
N ARG A 312 -28.24 26.00 -49.03
CA ARG A 312 -28.15 27.28 -49.74
C ARG A 312 -28.48 28.43 -48.80
N GLY A 313 -28.17 29.66 -49.21
CA GLY A 313 -28.39 30.87 -48.40
C GLY A 313 -29.78 30.97 -47.76
N ARG A 314 -30.85 30.61 -48.49
CA ARG A 314 -32.23 30.60 -47.95
C ARG A 314 -32.43 29.63 -46.78
N HIS A 315 -31.76 28.48 -46.78
CA HIS A 315 -31.85 27.49 -45.69
C HIS A 315 -31.11 28.02 -44.46
N TRP A 316 -29.96 28.65 -44.67
CA TRP A 316 -29.23 29.34 -43.61
C TRP A 316 -30.04 30.48 -43.01
N SER A 317 -30.70 31.32 -43.81
CA SER A 317 -31.60 32.37 -43.32
C SER A 317 -32.72 31.80 -42.45
N ALA A 318 -33.40 30.74 -42.93
CA ALA A 318 -34.44 30.08 -42.15
C ALA A 318 -33.93 29.48 -40.83
N LEU A 319 -32.73 28.90 -40.82
CA LEU A 319 -32.09 28.38 -39.61
C LEU A 319 -31.79 29.51 -38.61
N MET A 320 -31.22 30.62 -39.07
CA MET A 320 -30.92 31.78 -38.23
C MET A 320 -32.19 32.37 -37.60
N ASP A 321 -33.26 32.48 -38.40
CA ASP A 321 -34.56 32.96 -37.92
C ASP A 321 -35.14 32.06 -36.82
N LEU A 322 -35.04 30.72 -36.99
CA LEU A 322 -35.50 29.75 -35.99
C LEU A 322 -34.66 29.77 -34.71
N CYS A 323 -33.33 29.91 -34.84
CA CYS A 323 -32.43 29.95 -33.69
C CYS A 323 -32.40 31.31 -32.98
N GLY A 324 -32.96 32.36 -33.58
CA GLY A 324 -32.88 33.73 -33.06
C GLY A 324 -31.44 34.26 -32.98
N LYS A 325 -30.53 33.71 -33.80
CA LYS A 325 -29.10 34.01 -33.83
C LYS A 325 -28.70 34.32 -35.26
N ASN A 326 -27.75 35.22 -35.47
CA ASN A 326 -27.30 35.59 -36.81
C ASN A 326 -25.81 35.32 -36.95
N ILE A 327 -25.43 34.41 -37.85
CA ILE A 327 -24.04 34.14 -38.21
C ILE A 327 -23.85 34.21 -39.72
N SER A 328 -22.70 34.73 -40.15
CA SER A 328 -22.30 34.72 -41.56
C SER A 328 -21.52 33.45 -41.86
N VAL A 329 -22.21 32.43 -42.39
CA VAL A 329 -21.57 31.16 -42.74
C VAL A 329 -20.59 31.35 -43.91
N SER A 330 -19.32 31.11 -43.64
CA SER A 330 -18.24 31.13 -44.62
C SER A 330 -17.27 29.98 -44.34
N PRO A 331 -16.40 29.58 -45.28
CA PRO A 331 -15.40 28.55 -45.02
C PRO A 331 -14.45 28.86 -43.85
N ASN A 332 -14.32 30.14 -43.47
CA ASN A 332 -13.42 30.61 -42.42
C ASN A 332 -14.06 30.71 -41.03
N ILE A 333 -15.39 30.56 -40.93
CA ILE A 333 -16.06 30.59 -39.63
C ILE A 333 -15.60 29.37 -38.80
N LEU A 334 -15.46 29.53 -37.49
CA LEU A 334 -15.02 28.43 -36.63
C LEU A 334 -16.19 27.51 -36.32
N LEU A 335 -15.91 26.24 -36.05
CA LEU A 335 -16.93 25.32 -35.54
C LEU A 335 -17.53 25.82 -34.23
N ARG A 336 -16.77 26.56 -33.40
CA ARG A 336 -17.28 27.21 -32.19
C ARG A 336 -18.51 28.09 -32.44
N ASP A 337 -18.51 28.85 -33.53
CA ASP A 337 -19.62 29.74 -33.86
C ASP A 337 -20.89 28.93 -34.20
N MET A 338 -20.72 27.77 -34.84
CA MET A 338 -21.79 26.83 -35.13
C MET A 338 -22.29 26.11 -33.88
N TRP A 339 -21.38 25.72 -32.99
CA TRP A 339 -21.73 25.15 -31.68
C TRP A 339 -22.56 26.12 -30.85
N ASN A 340 -22.21 27.42 -30.89
CA ASN A 340 -22.91 28.49 -30.18
C ASN A 340 -24.30 28.80 -30.75
N LEU A 341 -24.68 28.24 -31.92
CA LEU A 341 -26.07 28.24 -32.35
C LEU A 341 -26.95 27.35 -31.47
N GLU A 342 -26.33 26.41 -30.75
CA GLU A 342 -26.98 25.50 -29.80
C GLU A 342 -28.01 24.59 -30.47
N LEU A 343 -27.72 24.13 -31.69
CA LEU A 343 -28.59 23.22 -32.48
C LEU A 343 -28.84 21.86 -31.82
N HIS A 344 -28.09 21.56 -30.76
CA HIS A 344 -28.22 20.36 -29.95
C HIS A 344 -29.24 20.51 -28.80
N LYS A 345 -29.74 21.73 -28.56
CA LYS A 345 -30.86 21.99 -27.63
C LYS A 345 -32.17 21.74 -28.36
#